data_AF-A0A972GT90-F1
#
_entry.id   AF-A0A972GT90-F1
#
_cell.length_a   1.000
_cell.length_b   1.000
_cell.length_c   1.000
_cell.angle_alpha   90.00
_cell.angle_beta   90.00
_cell.angle_gamma   90.00
#
_symmetry.space_group_name_H-M   'P 1'
#
loop_
_entity.id
_entity.type
_entity.pdbx_description
1 polymer ?
#
loop_
_entity_poly.entity_id
_entity_poly.type
_entity_poly.pdbx_seq_one_letter_code
_entity_poly.pdbx_strand_id
1 'polypeptide(L)'
;MRKLTLLFLILSSLILSACSLIEKATNSLEYVNQSTEHINKLSSFAEKAPQMIKDAASNPEAKQELENLIKGLKKDIEQFNLINAPSIAKDIHQQLIDKNKVLLQEINKVVDNGHLALDKLQNSQILTTINDITSLIDRIKNLGL
;
A
#
# COMPACT_ATOMS: atom_id res chain seq x y z
N MET A 1 -22.68 35.75 39.35
CA MET A 1 -22.75 34.32 38.95
C MET A 1 -23.08 34.11 37.46
N ARG A 2 -23.97 34.91 36.83
CA ARG A 2 -24.28 34.82 35.38
C ARG A 2 -23.11 35.07 34.41
N LYS A 3 -22.16 35.94 34.78
CA LYS A 3 -20.98 36.24 33.92
C LYS A 3 -19.92 35.12 33.95
N LEU A 4 -19.85 34.35 35.04
CA LEU A 4 -18.85 33.27 35.22
C LEU A 4 -19.27 31.97 34.50
N THR A 5 -20.58 31.72 34.41
CA THR A 5 -21.15 30.59 33.66
C THR A 5 -21.00 30.75 32.15
N LEU A 6 -21.10 31.97 31.63
CA LEU A 6 -20.83 32.27 30.21
C LEU A 6 -19.34 32.07 29.84
N LEU A 7 -18.41 32.42 30.73
CA LEU A 7 -16.98 32.25 30.50
C LEU A 7 -16.56 30.76 30.44
N PHE A 8 -17.17 29.92 31.29
CA PHE A 8 -16.91 28.48 31.32
C PHE A 8 -17.43 27.75 30.07
N LEU A 9 -18.53 28.24 29.49
CA LEU A 9 -19.17 27.69 28.29
C LEU A 9 -18.38 28.00 27.01
N ILE A 10 -17.68 29.14 26.97
CA ILE A 10 -16.78 29.50 25.88
C ILE A 10 -15.48 28.67 25.97
N LEU A 11 -14.95 28.47 27.18
CA LEU A 11 -13.69 27.73 27.38
C LEU A 11 -13.85 26.23 27.08
N SER A 12 -15.01 25.63 27.38
CA SER A 12 -15.28 24.21 27.07
C SER A 12 -15.46 23.93 25.57
N SER A 13 -15.88 24.92 24.77
CA SER A 13 -16.01 24.78 23.31
C SER A 13 -14.66 24.70 22.58
N LEU A 14 -13.61 25.30 23.15
CA LEU A 14 -12.26 25.29 22.59
C LEU A 14 -11.54 23.95 22.78
N ILE A 15 -11.86 23.21 23.85
CA ILE A 15 -11.27 21.90 24.17
C ILE A 15 -11.85 20.77 23.32
N LEU A 16 -13.12 20.87 22.90
CA LEU A 16 -13.77 19.89 22.02
C LEU A 16 -13.24 19.95 20.57
N SER A 17 -12.74 21.10 20.13
CA SER A 17 -12.13 21.26 18.79
C SER A 17 -10.77 20.56 18.68
N ALA A 18 -10.08 20.36 19.81
CA ALA A 18 -8.77 19.71 19.86
C ALA A 18 -8.84 18.19 19.63
N CYS A 19 -9.96 17.53 19.96
CA CYS A 19 -10.11 16.09 19.76
C CYS A 19 -10.14 15.68 18.28
N SER A 20 -10.74 16.50 17.39
CA SER A 20 -10.82 16.19 15.95
C SER A 20 -9.48 16.30 15.21
N LEU A 21 -8.54 17.10 15.75
CA LEU A 21 -7.21 17.28 15.17
C LEU A 21 -6.26 16.15 15.59
N ILE A 22 -6.40 15.64 16.81
CA ILE A 22 -5.60 14.51 17.32
C ILE A 22 -5.97 13.21 16.59
N GLU A 23 -7.25 12.95 16.35
CA GLU A 23 -7.70 11.77 15.58
C GLU A 23 -7.21 11.82 14.11
N LYS A 24 -7.20 13.01 13.49
CA LYS A 24 -6.66 13.22 12.14
C LYS A 24 -5.14 13.03 12.05
N ALA A 25 -4.39 13.45 13.07
CA ALA A 25 -2.93 13.27 13.10
C ALA A 25 -2.55 11.78 13.24
N THR A 26 -3.22 11.04 14.13
CA THR A 26 -3.02 9.59 14.30
C THR A 26 -3.30 8.82 13.01
N ASN A 27 -4.37 9.19 12.27
CA ASN A 27 -4.72 8.56 11.00
C ASN A 27 -3.71 8.85 9.87
N SER A 28 -3.04 10.00 9.91
CA SER A 28 -2.05 10.38 8.90
C SER A 28 -0.73 9.63 9.03
N LEU A 29 -0.20 9.51 10.26
CA LEU A 29 1.02 8.73 10.51
C LEU A 29 0.80 7.24 10.22
N GLU A 30 -0.36 6.71 10.62
CA GLU A 30 -0.74 5.32 10.32
C GLU A 30 -0.80 5.08 8.80
N TYR A 31 -1.42 6.00 8.04
CA TYR A 31 -1.45 5.91 6.58
C TYR A 31 -0.05 5.90 5.95
N VAL A 32 0.86 6.75 6.42
CA VAL A 32 2.26 6.77 5.94
C VAL A 32 2.96 5.45 6.23
N ASN A 33 2.76 4.89 7.42
CA ASN A 33 3.35 3.60 7.80
C ASN A 33 2.80 2.46 6.94
N GLN A 34 1.47 2.35 6.80
CA GLN A 34 0.82 1.32 5.97
C GLN A 34 1.24 1.40 4.50
N SER A 35 1.30 2.62 3.95
CA SER A 35 1.76 2.84 2.58
C SER A 35 3.23 2.50 2.38
N THR A 36 4.07 2.85 3.35
CA THR A 36 5.50 2.51 3.32
C THR A 36 5.70 1.01 3.42
N GLU A 37 4.96 0.32 4.29
CA GLU A 37 5.01 -1.13 4.43
C GLU A 37 4.60 -1.82 3.12
N HIS A 38 3.47 -1.42 2.55
CA HIS A 38 2.98 -1.93 1.27
C HIS A 38 4.03 -1.78 0.16
N ILE A 39 4.57 -0.57 -0.02
CA ILE A 39 5.59 -0.30 -1.03
C ILE A 39 6.88 -1.09 -0.76
N ASN A 40 7.31 -1.21 0.50
CA ASN A 40 8.49 -1.99 0.85
C ASN A 40 8.33 -3.48 0.53
N LYS A 41 7.14 -4.06 0.71
CA LYS A 41 6.86 -5.44 0.30
C LYS A 41 6.97 -5.61 -1.20
N LEU A 42 6.42 -4.67 -1.98
CA LEU A 42 6.53 -4.67 -3.43
C LEU A 42 7.99 -4.54 -3.88
N SER A 43 8.74 -3.58 -3.32
CA SER A 43 10.17 -3.38 -3.60
C SER A 43 10.98 -4.63 -3.28
N SER A 44 10.76 -5.22 -2.11
CA SER A 44 11.45 -6.45 -1.67
C SER A 44 11.20 -7.61 -2.64
N PHE A 45 9.99 -7.72 -3.18
CA PHE A 45 9.71 -8.69 -4.22
C PHE A 45 10.46 -8.37 -5.51
N ALA A 46 10.41 -7.12 -5.99
CA ALA A 46 11.07 -6.74 -7.24
C ALA A 46 12.58 -6.99 -7.22
N GLU A 47 13.22 -6.80 -6.07
CA GLU A 47 14.64 -7.09 -5.86
C GLU A 47 14.96 -8.60 -5.94
N LYS A 48 14.10 -9.44 -5.35
CA LYS A 48 14.33 -10.90 -5.24
C LYS A 48 13.84 -11.66 -6.47
N ALA A 49 12.80 -11.18 -7.12
CA ALA A 49 12.09 -11.87 -8.18
C ALA A 49 12.99 -12.34 -9.33
N PRO A 50 13.98 -11.57 -9.83
CA PRO A 50 14.86 -12.04 -10.91
C PRO A 50 15.60 -13.33 -10.57
N GLN A 51 16.08 -13.48 -9.34
CA GLN A 51 16.76 -14.69 -8.90
C GLN A 51 15.75 -15.83 -8.68
N MET A 52 14.65 -15.55 -8.00
CA MET A 52 13.60 -16.55 -7.76
C MET A 52 13.02 -17.13 -9.05
N ILE A 53 12.85 -16.31 -10.08
CA ILE A 53 12.38 -16.75 -11.41
C ILE A 53 13.38 -17.71 -12.05
N LYS A 54 14.69 -17.45 -11.92
CA LYS A 54 15.73 -18.35 -12.43
C LYS A 54 15.70 -19.69 -11.69
N ASP A 55 15.62 -19.65 -10.37
CA ASP A 55 15.61 -20.86 -9.54
C ASP A 55 14.37 -21.71 -9.79
N ALA A 56 13.20 -21.06 -9.95
CA ALA A 56 11.93 -21.70 -10.25
C ALA A 56 11.91 -22.43 -11.61
N ALA A 57 12.79 -22.08 -12.56
CA ALA A 57 12.84 -22.72 -13.86
C ALA A 57 13.34 -24.18 -13.79
N SER A 58 14.15 -24.51 -12.78
CA SER A 58 14.73 -25.85 -12.60
C SER A 58 14.41 -26.50 -11.25
N ASN A 59 13.84 -25.76 -10.30
CA ASN A 59 13.48 -26.27 -8.98
C ASN A 59 11.97 -26.09 -8.70
N PRO A 60 11.19 -27.19 -8.59
CA PRO A 60 9.77 -27.14 -8.24
C PRO A 60 9.47 -26.48 -6.88
N GLU A 61 10.34 -26.64 -5.90
CA GLU A 61 10.18 -26.02 -4.57
C GLU A 61 10.33 -24.51 -4.65
N ALA A 62 11.34 -24.03 -5.40
CA ALA A 62 11.53 -22.60 -5.66
C ALA A 62 10.37 -22.00 -6.46
N LYS A 63 9.79 -22.77 -7.40
CA LYS A 63 8.57 -22.37 -8.11
C LYS A 63 7.38 -22.22 -7.16
N GLN A 64 7.20 -23.15 -6.22
CA GLN A 64 6.13 -23.07 -5.23
C GLN A 64 6.31 -21.87 -4.28
N GLU A 65 7.55 -21.59 -3.87
CA GLU A 65 7.87 -20.42 -3.04
C GLU A 65 7.53 -19.11 -3.77
N LEU A 66 7.93 -18.98 -5.04
CA LEU A 66 7.61 -17.83 -5.87
C LEU A 66 6.09 -17.65 -6.06
N GLU A 67 5.36 -18.74 -6.30
CA GLU A 67 3.90 -18.72 -6.38
C GLU A 67 3.26 -18.22 -5.08
N ASN A 68 3.73 -18.71 -3.93
CA ASN A 68 3.23 -18.30 -2.62
C ASN A 68 3.49 -16.81 -2.37
N LEU A 69 4.66 -16.29 -2.76
CA LEU A 69 4.95 -14.87 -2.66
C LEU A 69 4.05 -14.03 -3.55
N ILE A 70 3.83 -14.43 -4.80
CA ILE A 70 2.93 -13.70 -5.73
C ILE A 70 1.49 -13.69 -5.19
N LYS A 71 1.00 -14.81 -4.64
CA LYS A 71 -0.30 -14.88 -3.96
C LYS A 71 -0.35 -13.99 -2.72
N GLY A 72 0.75 -13.93 -1.96
CA GLY A 72 0.90 -13.03 -0.82
C GLY A 72 0.81 -11.57 -1.23
N LEU A 73 1.50 -11.16 -2.31
CA LEU A 73 1.42 -9.81 -2.85
C LEU A 73 0.01 -9.46 -3.30
N LYS A 74 -0.67 -10.36 -4.00
CA LYS A 74 -2.07 -10.15 -4.40
C LYS A 74 -2.94 -9.77 -3.20
N LYS A 75 -2.82 -10.54 -2.12
CA LYS A 75 -3.58 -10.30 -0.89
C LYS A 75 -3.21 -8.96 -0.25
N ASP A 76 -1.91 -8.64 -0.18
CA ASP A 76 -1.42 -7.38 0.37
C ASP A 76 -1.95 -6.17 -0.41
N ILE A 77 -1.94 -6.24 -1.75
CA ILE A 77 -2.50 -5.21 -2.63
C ILE A 77 -4.01 -5.05 -2.40
N GLU A 78 -4.76 -6.15 -2.34
CA GLU A 78 -6.20 -6.12 -2.08
C GLU A 78 -6.51 -5.49 -0.72
N GLN A 79 -5.72 -5.79 0.30
CA GLN A 79 -5.85 -5.20 1.63
C GLN A 79 -5.49 -3.71 1.64
N PHE A 80 -4.39 -3.32 0.99
CA PHE A 80 -3.97 -1.93 0.89
C PHE A 80 -5.03 -1.06 0.18
N ASN A 81 -5.67 -1.58 -0.88
CA ASN A 81 -6.70 -0.85 -1.61
C ASN A 81 -7.96 -0.55 -0.78
N LEU A 82 -8.13 -1.17 0.39
CA LEU A 82 -9.26 -0.95 1.30
C LEU A 82 -8.97 0.09 2.40
N ILE A 83 -7.72 0.55 2.54
CA ILE A 83 -7.39 1.53 3.58
C ILE A 83 -7.99 2.89 3.22
N ASN A 84 -8.34 3.67 4.25
CA ASN A 84 -8.84 5.02 4.04
C ASN A 84 -7.69 6.02 4.10
N ALA A 85 -7.47 6.75 3.01
CA ALA A 85 -6.49 7.82 2.98
C ALA A 85 -7.00 9.12 3.63
N PRO A 86 -6.15 9.85 4.38
CA PRO A 86 -6.48 11.20 4.84
C PRO A 86 -6.65 12.14 3.63
N SER A 87 -7.38 13.25 3.82
CA SER A 87 -7.73 14.14 2.71
C SER A 87 -6.52 14.68 1.94
N ILE A 88 -5.41 14.93 2.62
CA ILE A 88 -4.14 15.39 2.03
C ILE A 88 -3.45 14.32 1.16
N ALA A 89 -3.71 13.03 1.41
CA ALA A 89 -3.13 11.92 0.68
C ALA A 89 -4.07 11.35 -0.41
N LYS A 90 -5.29 11.89 -0.56
CA LYS A 90 -6.32 11.31 -1.42
C LYS A 90 -5.86 11.13 -2.88
N ASP A 91 -5.16 12.11 -3.43
CA ASP A 91 -4.66 12.05 -4.81
C ASP A 91 -3.59 10.95 -4.97
N ILE A 92 -2.56 10.94 -4.13
CA ILE A 92 -1.50 9.94 -4.19
C ILE A 92 -2.03 8.53 -3.90
N HIS A 93 -2.99 8.41 -2.98
CA HIS A 93 -3.64 7.14 -2.69
C HIS A 93 -4.41 6.61 -3.91
N GLN A 94 -5.13 7.48 -4.62
CA GLN A 94 -5.84 7.10 -5.84
C GLN A 94 -4.86 6.61 -6.91
N GLN A 95 -3.71 7.27 -7.06
CA GLN A 95 -2.65 6.82 -7.98
C GLN A 95 -2.10 5.44 -7.61
N LEU A 96 -1.91 5.18 -6.31
CA LEU A 96 -1.50 3.85 -5.81
C LEU A 96 -2.58 2.80 -6.11
N ILE A 97 -3.86 3.09 -5.85
CA ILE A 97 -4.97 2.19 -6.18
C ILE A 97 -4.98 1.86 -7.68
N ASP A 98 -4.79 2.85 -8.55
CA ASP A 98 -4.86 2.64 -9.99
C ASP A 98 -3.68 1.81 -10.50
N LYS A 99 -2.47 2.05 -9.98
CA LYS A 99 -1.31 1.20 -10.27
C LYS A 99 -1.47 -0.22 -9.68
N ASN A 100 -2.06 -0.34 -8.50
CA ASN A 100 -2.38 -1.62 -7.87
C ASN A 100 -3.39 -2.44 -8.69
N LYS A 101 -4.38 -1.79 -9.32
CA LYS A 101 -5.29 -2.47 -10.25
C LYS A 101 -4.53 -3.06 -11.44
N VAL A 102 -3.61 -2.28 -12.03
CA VAL A 102 -2.76 -2.78 -13.14
C VAL A 102 -1.91 -3.95 -12.67
N LEU A 103 -1.29 -3.84 -11.48
CA LEU A 103 -0.48 -4.90 -10.91
C LEU A 103 -1.29 -6.18 -10.65
N LEU A 104 -2.51 -6.06 -10.10
CA LEU A 104 -3.42 -7.18 -9.88
C LEU A 104 -3.81 -7.85 -11.21
N GLN A 105 -4.05 -7.07 -12.27
CA GLN A 105 -4.34 -7.61 -13.59
C GLN A 105 -3.15 -8.43 -14.12
N GLU A 106 -1.93 -7.92 -14.00
CA GLU A 106 -0.72 -8.65 -14.39
C GLU A 106 -0.53 -9.92 -13.55
N ILE A 107 -0.71 -9.85 -12.23
CA ILE A 107 -0.64 -11.03 -11.34
C ILE A 107 -1.67 -12.09 -11.77
N ASN A 108 -2.91 -11.69 -12.06
CA ASN A 108 -3.94 -12.63 -12.50
C ASN A 108 -3.65 -13.25 -13.88
N LYS A 109 -2.87 -12.60 -14.76
CA LYS A 109 -2.46 -13.19 -16.04
C LYS A 109 -1.41 -14.29 -15.84
N VAL A 110 -0.54 -14.15 -14.85
CA VAL A 110 0.56 -15.11 -14.59
C VAL A 110 0.16 -16.24 -13.65
N VAL A 111 -0.92 -16.06 -12.87
CA VAL A 111 -1.52 -17.12 -12.05
C VAL A 111 -2.70 -17.73 -12.81
N ASP A 112 -2.46 -18.86 -13.47
CA ASP A 112 -3.41 -19.58 -14.30
C ASP A 112 -3.95 -20.81 -13.54
N ASN A 113 -5.26 -20.96 -13.41
CA ASN A 113 -5.90 -22.01 -12.62
C ASN A 113 -5.35 -22.15 -11.18
N GLY A 114 -4.94 -21.04 -10.57
CA GLY A 114 -4.37 -21.01 -9.23
C GLY A 114 -2.88 -21.36 -9.15
N HIS A 115 -2.23 -21.62 -10.29
CA HIS A 115 -0.81 -21.97 -10.37
C HIS A 115 0.01 -20.96 -11.16
N LEU A 116 1.28 -20.80 -10.80
CA LEU A 116 2.19 -19.88 -11.48
C LEU A 116 2.64 -20.42 -12.85
N ALA A 117 2.37 -19.64 -13.89
CA ALA A 117 2.90 -19.80 -15.24
C ALA A 117 4.19 -18.96 -15.39
N LEU A 118 5.36 -19.62 -15.32
CA LEU A 118 6.66 -18.95 -15.33
C LEU A 118 6.97 -18.22 -16.63
N ASP A 119 6.54 -18.77 -17.76
CA ASP A 119 6.65 -18.18 -19.09
C ASP A 119 5.87 -16.86 -19.18
N LYS A 120 4.66 -16.81 -18.61
CA LYS A 120 3.85 -15.59 -18.54
C LYS A 120 4.49 -14.57 -17.58
N LEU A 121 5.02 -15.02 -16.45
CA LEU A 121 5.69 -14.15 -15.46
C LEU A 121 6.89 -13.43 -16.06
N GLN A 122 7.76 -14.15 -16.79
CA GLN A 122 8.95 -13.58 -17.42
C GLN A 122 8.63 -12.47 -18.44
N ASN A 123 7.48 -12.56 -19.09
CA ASN A 123 7.03 -11.59 -20.10
C ASN A 123 6.04 -10.56 -19.54
N SER A 124 5.76 -10.58 -18.23
CA SER A 124 4.78 -9.70 -17.59
C SER A 124 5.34 -8.31 -17.31
N GLN A 125 4.44 -7.35 -17.08
CA GLN A 125 4.80 -6.01 -16.64
C GLN A 125 4.83 -5.86 -15.12
N ILE A 126 4.85 -6.96 -14.35
CA ILE A 126 4.78 -6.95 -12.88
C ILE A 126 5.91 -6.12 -12.28
N LEU A 127 7.17 -6.39 -12.67
CA LEU A 127 8.32 -5.67 -12.12
C LEU A 127 8.31 -4.18 -12.49
N THR A 128 7.95 -3.85 -13.73
CA THR A 128 7.81 -2.47 -14.17
C THR A 128 6.72 -1.74 -13.39
N THR A 129 5.56 -2.36 -13.18
CA THR A 129 4.45 -1.77 -12.43
C THR A 129 4.81 -1.59 -10.95
N ILE A 130 5.56 -2.52 -10.36
CA ILE A 130 6.09 -2.37 -9.00
C ILE A 130 7.05 -1.19 -8.92
N ASN A 131 7.96 -1.02 -9.88
CA ASN A 131 8.88 0.11 -9.88
C ASN A 131 8.13 1.45 -9.99
N ASP A 132 7.09 1.51 -10.82
CA ASP A 132 6.21 2.68 -10.91
C ASP A 132 5.57 3.00 -9.56
N ILE A 133 5.08 1.99 -8.83
CA ILE A 133 4.51 2.15 -7.49
C ILE A 133 5.57 2.63 -6.50
N THR A 134 6.74 1.97 -6.48
CA THR A 134 7.84 2.31 -5.56
C THR A 134 8.34 3.74 -5.77
N SER A 135 8.31 4.26 -7.00
CA SER A 135 8.67 5.65 -7.29
C SER A 135 7.78 6.69 -6.59
N LEU A 136 6.59 6.29 -6.13
CA LEU A 136 5.66 7.17 -5.43
C LEU A 136 6.00 7.33 -3.94
N ILE A 137 6.92 6.54 -3.39
CA ILE A 137 7.23 6.53 -1.94
C ILE A 137 7.65 7.91 -1.42
N ASP A 138 8.47 8.63 -2.19
CA ASP A 138 8.97 9.94 -1.77
C ASP A 138 7.84 10.97 -1.72
N ARG A 139 6.84 10.86 -2.60
CA ARG A 139 5.65 11.72 -2.56
C ARG A 139 4.83 11.47 -1.30
N ILE A 140 4.75 10.23 -0.83
CA ILE A 140 4.05 9.87 0.41
C ILE A 140 4.78 10.42 1.63
N LYS A 141 6.11 10.26 1.67
CA LYS A 141 6.95 10.80 2.75
C LYS A 141 6.92 12.34 2.81
N ASN A 142 6.77 12.98 1.66
CA ASN A 142 6.72 14.44 1.54
C ASN A 142 5.32 15.06 1.72
N LEU A 143 4.31 14.29 2.15
CA LEU A 143 2.97 14.82 2.42
C LEU A 143 2.92 15.80 3.61
N GLY A 144 4.02 15.96 4.36
CA GLY A 144 4.09 16.84 5.53
C GLY A 144 3.19 16.39 6.67
N LEU A 145 2.99 15.07 6.78
CA LEU A 145 2.17 14.38 7.78
C LEU A 145 2.93 14.11 9.08
#